data_AF-A0AAJ1KXW1-F1
#
_entry.id   AF-A0AAJ1KXW1-F1
#
_cell.length_a   1.000
_cell.length_b   1.000
_cell.length_c   1.000
_cell.angle_alpha   90.00
_cell.angle_beta   90.00
_cell.angle_gamma   90.00
#
_symmetry.space_group_name_H-M   'P 1'
#
loop_
_entity.id
_entity.type
_entity.pdbx_description
1 polymer ?
#
loop_
_entity_poly.entity_id
_entity_poly.type
_entity_poly.pdbx_seq_one_letter_code
_entity_poly.pdbx_strand_id
1 'polypeptide(L)' 'MGVKGNYLFRGDKTACGGVIIDGCPDHQHFGKAMACEGHRVTCGKHEGLYRIAGG' A
#
# COMPACT_ATOMS: atom_id res chain seq x y z
N MET A 1 -20.90 11.15 12.87
CA MET A 1 -19.59 11.34 12.21
C MET A 1 -19.31 10.13 11.35
N GLY A 2 -19.30 10.26 10.01
CA GLY A 2 -18.88 9.17 9.13
C GLY A 2 -17.36 9.00 9.15
N VAL A 3 -16.88 7.76 9.15
CA VAL A 3 -15.44 7.47 8.99
C VAL A 3 -15.02 7.71 7.54
N LYS A 4 -13.85 8.31 7.32
CA LYS A 4 -13.24 8.43 6.00
C LYS A 4 -12.27 7.26 5.79
N GLY A 5 -12.54 6.42 4.80
CA GLY A 5 -11.59 5.43 4.31
C GLY A 5 -10.62 6.05 3.29
N ASN A 6 -9.41 5.50 3.20
CA ASN A 6 -8.43 5.86 2.17
C ASN A 6 -8.14 4.62 1.32
N TYR A 7 -8.02 4.81 0.01
CA TYR A 7 -7.50 3.77 -0.88
C TYR A 7 -5.98 3.79 -0.82
N LEU A 8 -5.39 2.60 -0.77
CA LEU A 8 -3.95 2.42 -0.87
C LEU A 8 -3.59 2.03 -2.30
N PHE A 9 -2.49 2.58 -2.79
CA PHE A 9 -1.99 2.32 -4.14
C PHE A 9 -0.52 1.92 -4.13
N ARG A 10 -0.13 1.18 -5.17
CA ARG A 10 1.29 0.96 -5.46
C ARG A 10 2.02 2.29 -5.56
N GLY A 11 3.14 2.41 -4.85
CA GLY A 11 3.95 3.62 -4.77
C GLY A 11 3.60 4.54 -3.60
N ASP A 12 2.50 4.30 -2.87
CA ASP A 12 2.19 5.10 -1.68
C ASP A 12 3.22 4.88 -0.57
N LYS A 13 3.50 5.96 0.18
CA LYS A 13 4.48 5.95 1.26
C LYS A 13 3.91 5.31 2.52
N THR A 14 4.70 4.46 3.16
CA THR A 14 4.36 3.94 4.49
C THR A 14 4.77 4.95 5.57
N ALA A 15 4.12 4.92 6.74
CA ALA A 15 4.41 5.84 7.83
C ALA A 15 5.86 5.75 8.35
N CYS A 16 6.52 4.60 8.17
CA CYS A 16 7.93 4.45 8.51
C CYS A 16 8.89 4.87 7.38
N GLY A 17 8.41 5.55 6.34
CA GLY A 17 9.23 6.07 5.24
C GLY A 17 9.52 5.07 4.11
N GLY A 18 8.88 3.90 4.11
CA GLY A 18 8.95 2.95 3.02
C GLY A 18 7.88 3.20 1.95
N VAL A 19 7.61 2.18 1.13
CA VAL A 19 6.72 2.29 -0.03
C VAL A 19 5.98 0.98 -0.30
N ILE A 20 4.74 1.07 -0.79
CA ILE A 20 3.98 -0.07 -1.29
C ILE A 20 4.54 -0.49 -2.66
N ILE A 21 4.99 -1.74 -2.76
CA ILE A 21 5.73 -2.24 -3.93
C ILE A 21 4.77 -2.89 -4.93
N ASP A 22 3.76 -3.61 -4.43
CA ASP A 22 2.81 -4.35 -5.24
C ASP A 22 1.46 -3.62 -5.35
N GLY A 23 0.75 -3.89 -6.45
CA GLY A 23 -0.61 -3.44 -6.69
C GLY A 23 -1.27 -4.35 -7.71
N CYS A 24 -2.60 -4.32 -7.80
CA CYS A 24 -3.40 -5.03 -8.79
C CYS A 24 -3.42 -4.23 -10.10
N PRO A 25 -2.68 -4.63 -11.15
CA PRO A 25 -2.65 -3.88 -12.41
C PRO A 25 -3.97 -3.99 -13.20
N ASP A 26 -4.74 -5.04 -12.94
CA ASP A 26 -6.10 -5.26 -13.42
C ASP A 26 -7.15 -4.44 -12.66
N HIS A 27 -6.82 -3.93 -11.47
CA HIS A 27 -7.70 -3.10 -10.65
C HIS A 27 -7.05 -1.76 -10.30
N GLN A 28 -7.26 -0.77 -11.17
CA GLN A 28 -6.66 0.56 -11.05
C GLN A 28 -7.69 1.64 -10.77
N HIS A 29 -7.36 2.57 -9.87
CA HIS A 29 -8.06 3.84 -9.73
C HIS A 29 -7.07 4.99 -9.89
N PHE A 30 -7.51 6.08 -10.49
CA PHE A 30 -6.67 7.26 -10.72
C PHE A 30 -5.36 6.95 -11.48
N GLY A 31 -5.38 5.93 -12.33
CA GLY A 31 -4.20 5.45 -13.07
C GLY A 31 -3.14 4.77 -12.20
N LYS A 32 -3.49 4.37 -10.97
CA LYS A 32 -2.62 3.65 -10.05
C LYS A 32 -3.21 2.29 -9.70
N ALA A 33 -2.36 1.28 -9.65
CA ALA A 33 -2.72 -0.06 -9.21
C ALA A 33 -3.08 -0.05 -7.72
N MET A 34 -4.30 -0.51 -7.39
CA MET A 34 -4.77 -0.60 -6.01
C MET A 34 -3.91 -1.61 -5.23
N ALA A 35 -3.61 -1.30 -3.98
CA ALA A 35 -2.92 -2.20 -3.08
C ALA A 35 -3.92 -2.94 -2.17
N CYS A 36 -3.69 -4.24 -1.98
CA CYS A 36 -4.56 -5.14 -1.23
C CYS A 36 -3.80 -5.82 -0.10
N GLU A 37 -4.52 -6.48 0.81
CA GLU A 37 -3.93 -7.35 1.82
C GLU A 37 -2.95 -8.36 1.18
N GLY A 38 -1.82 -8.59 1.84
CA GLY A 38 -0.76 -9.49 1.37
C GLY A 38 0.24 -8.86 0.41
N HIS A 39 -0.05 -7.68 -0.18
CA HIS A 39 0.88 -6.97 -1.05
C HIS A 39 2.14 -6.55 -0.31
N ARG A 40 3.29 -6.62 -1.00
CA ARG A 40 4.57 -6.29 -0.40
C ARG A 40 4.75 -4.80 -0.21
N VAL A 41 5.36 -4.43 0.90
CA VAL A 41 5.75 -3.06 1.25
C VAL A 41 7.16 -3.05 1.84
N THR A 42 7.86 -1.94 1.69
CA THR A 42 9.11 -1.71 2.43
C THR A 42 8.85 -0.87 3.68
N CYS A 43 9.80 -0.92 4.61
CA CYS A 43 9.90 0.04 5.70
C CYS A 43 11.17 0.87 5.55
N GLY A 44 11.10 2.17 5.85
CA GLY A 44 12.26 3.06 5.83
C GLY A 44 13.14 2.95 7.08
N LYS A 45 12.69 2.20 8.11
CA LYS A 45 13.39 2.04 9.40
C LYS A 45 14.03 0.67 9.58
N HIS A 46 13.45 -0.37 8.99
CA HIS A 46 13.85 -1.75 9.17
C HIS A 46 14.07 -2.39 7.81
N GLU A 47 15.17 -3.12 7.67
CA GLU A 47 15.45 -3.89 6.46
C GLU A 47 14.47 -5.06 6.32
N GLY A 48 14.06 -5.33 5.08
CA GLY A 48 13.20 -6.46 4.75
C GLY A 48 11.94 -6.07 3.97
N LEU A 49 11.21 -7.12 3.59
CA LEU A 49 9.92 -7.04 2.90
C LEU A 49 8.80 -7.36 3.89
N TYR A 50 7.87 -6.43 3.99
CA TYR A 50 6.67 -6.56 4.82
C TYR A 50 5.44 -6.74 3.93
N ARG A 51 4.30 -7.04 4.53
CA ARG A 51 3.03 -7.19 3.81
C ARG A 51 1.96 -6.32 4.44
N ILE A 52 1.02 -5.85 3.63
CA ILE A 52 -0.21 -5.22 4.11
C ILE A 52 -1.00 -6.29 4.87
N ALA A 53 -1.28 -6.05 6.15
CA ALA A 53 -1.95 -7.03 7.01
C ALA A 53 -3.48 -6.91 7.02
N GLY A 54 -4.03 -5.81 6.52
CA GLY A 54 -5.47 -5.53 6.45
C GLY A 54 -5.73 -4.06 6.11
N GLY A 55 -7.00 -3.71 5.82
CA GLY A 55 -7.44 -2.37 5.43
C GLY A 55 -8.85 -2.06 5.93
#